data_AF-A0A8C4SPX2-F1
#
_entry.id   AF-A0A8C4SPX2-F1
#
_cell.length_a   1.000
_cell.length_b   1.000
_cell.length_c   1.000
_cell.angle_alpha   90.00
_cell.angle_beta   90.00
_cell.angle_gamma   90.00
#
_symmetry.space_group_name_H-M   'P 1'
#
loop_
_entity.id
_entity.type
_entity.pdbx_description
1 polymer ?
#
loop_
_entity_poly.entity_id
_entity_poly.type
_entity_poly.pdbx_seq_one_letter_code
_entity_poly.pdbx_strand_id
1 'polypeptide(L)'
;MVSMLQIISLASVISVFLVVDWMLYRIFYIIRKHSFVQYSFKSGHHVEIKVGGTSMLASFLRKTIGAFKTKSNFTMTSNNLHCLPDPRRMTLIQYLWTILPVVALFITCCSEVYCKRVRRVIAAFFFPKQEKKRTLYFYNERIRKRCMYNEIQRSRVRRSARLGTIMVLYMRSPILQRLISRRCLVCSEPETEESFVCPSKECFTVYCPMCWQDMDCFCYACTPFSEYVSGESESESESDSEES
;
A
#
# COMPACT_ATOMS: atom_id res chain seq x y z
N MET A 1 12.73 1.51 -3.53
CA MET A 1 11.38 1.26 -4.11
C MET A 1 11.25 -0.16 -4.60
N VAL A 2 12.14 -0.65 -5.47
CA VAL A 2 12.12 -2.04 -5.97
C VAL A 2 12.16 -3.09 -4.83
N SER A 3 13.03 -2.92 -3.84
CA SER A 3 13.11 -3.84 -2.68
C SER A 3 11.82 -3.89 -1.85
N MET A 4 11.14 -2.75 -1.68
CA MET A 4 9.88 -2.70 -0.93
C MET A 4 8.76 -3.42 -1.67
N LEU A 5 8.67 -3.25 -2.99
CA LEU A 5 7.70 -3.94 -3.83
C LEU A 5 7.89 -5.46 -3.80
N GLN A 6 9.14 -5.93 -3.81
CA GLN A 6 9.46 -7.36 -3.71
C GLN A 6 9.05 -7.95 -2.36
N ILE A 7 9.30 -7.25 -1.26
CA ILE A 7 8.90 -7.70 0.10
C ILE A 7 7.37 -7.76 0.21
N ILE A 8 6.66 -6.76 -0.30
CA ILE A 8 5.20 -6.73 -0.31
C ILE A 8 4.64 -7.89 -1.13
N SER A 9 5.22 -8.16 -2.30
CA SER A 9 4.83 -9.30 -3.13
C SER A 9 5.02 -10.62 -2.38
N LEU A 10 6.17 -10.84 -1.75
CA LEU A 10 6.44 -12.06 -0.98
C LEU A 10 5.50 -12.22 0.21
N ALA A 11 5.24 -11.13 0.95
CA ALA A 11 4.30 -11.13 2.06
C ALA A 11 2.87 -11.48 1.60
N SER A 12 2.44 -10.95 0.45
CA SER A 12 1.12 -11.23 -0.11
C SER A 12 0.95 -12.72 -0.47
N VAL A 13 1.97 -13.33 -1.09
CA VAL A 13 1.96 -14.75 -1.45
C VAL A 13 1.87 -15.61 -0.19
N ILE A 14 2.69 -15.34 0.83
CA ILE A 14 2.67 -16.09 2.10
C ILE A 14 1.31 -15.94 2.78
N SER A 15 0.73 -14.74 2.79
CA SER A 15 -0.60 -14.51 3.36
C SER A 15 -1.68 -15.33 2.66
N VAL A 16 -1.65 -15.43 1.33
CA VAL A 16 -2.59 -16.27 0.57
C VAL A 16 -2.45 -17.74 0.97
N PHE A 17 -1.24 -18.27 1.06
CA PHE A 17 -1.01 -19.65 1.52
C PHE A 17 -1.58 -19.91 2.91
N LEU A 18 -1.32 -19.00 3.88
CA LEU A 18 -1.84 -19.15 5.24
C LEU A 18 -3.37 -19.09 5.30
N VAL A 19 -4.01 -18.25 4.46
CA VAL A 19 -5.46 -18.18 4.35
C VAL A 19 -6.02 -19.48 3.79
N VAL A 20 -5.40 -20.02 2.74
CA VAL A 20 -5.80 -21.30 2.14
C VAL A 20 -5.69 -22.44 3.17
N ASP A 21 -4.58 -22.51 3.90
CA ASP A 21 -4.39 -23.51 4.97
C ASP A 21 -5.45 -23.38 6.07
N TRP A 22 -5.79 -22.15 6.46
CA TRP A 22 -6.86 -21.90 7.43
C TRP A 22 -8.24 -22.34 6.93
N MET A 23 -8.54 -22.06 5.65
CA MET A 23 -9.79 -22.48 5.01
C MET A 23 -9.88 -24.01 4.93
N LEU A 24 -8.82 -24.69 4.49
CA LEU A 24 -8.76 -26.15 4.44
C LEU A 24 -8.96 -26.75 5.82
N TYR A 25 -8.27 -26.21 6.83
CA TYR A 25 -8.45 -26.63 8.22
C TYR A 25 -9.92 -26.49 8.67
N ARG A 26 -10.56 -25.34 8.37
CA ARG A 26 -11.97 -25.09 8.71
C ARG A 26 -12.90 -26.08 8.03
N ILE A 27 -12.69 -26.34 6.74
CA ILE A 27 -13.51 -27.27 5.97
C ILE A 27 -13.40 -28.68 6.57
N PHE A 28 -12.19 -29.19 6.81
CA PHE A 28 -12.01 -30.51 7.41
C PHE A 28 -12.56 -30.59 8.84
N TYR A 29 -12.47 -29.51 9.62
CA TYR A 29 -13.07 -29.43 10.94
C TYR A 29 -14.60 -29.53 10.90
N ILE A 30 -15.24 -28.83 9.96
CA ILE A 30 -16.70 -28.86 9.77
C ILE A 30 -17.14 -30.26 9.30
N ILE A 31 -16.45 -30.83 8.31
CA ILE A 31 -16.73 -32.19 7.81
C ILE A 31 -16.64 -33.19 8.95
N ARG A 32 -15.57 -33.17 9.74
CA ARG A 32 -15.42 -34.09 10.88
C ARG A 32 -16.54 -33.93 11.90
N LYS A 33 -16.99 -32.69 12.17
CA LYS A 33 -18.05 -32.41 13.15
C LYS A 33 -19.43 -32.88 12.67
N HIS A 34 -19.76 -32.69 11.39
CA HIS A 34 -21.10 -32.96 10.84
C HIS A 34 -21.24 -34.34 10.17
N SER A 35 -20.13 -34.98 9.79
CA SER A 35 -20.13 -36.30 9.12
C SER A 35 -19.92 -37.47 10.08
N PHE A 36 -19.80 -37.22 11.39
CA PHE A 36 -19.71 -38.29 12.37
C PHE A 36 -21.07 -38.96 12.53
N VAL A 37 -21.17 -40.22 12.09
CA VAL A 37 -22.37 -41.04 12.21
C VAL A 37 -22.01 -42.36 12.87
N GLN A 38 -22.79 -42.73 13.90
CA GLN A 38 -22.69 -43.99 14.63
C GLN A 38 -23.99 -44.77 14.41
N TYR A 39 -23.92 -45.86 13.65
CA TYR A 39 -25.06 -46.75 13.42
C TYR A 39 -25.00 -47.90 14.41
N SER A 40 -26.00 -48.00 15.29
CA SER A 40 -26.21 -49.19 16.12
C SER A 40 -27.30 -50.06 15.49
N PHE A 41 -26.90 -51.10 14.78
CA PHE A 41 -27.83 -52.08 14.25
C PHE A 41 -28.24 -53.01 15.40
N LYS A 42 -29.49 -52.90 15.84
CA LYS A 42 -30.13 -53.82 16.79
C LYS A 42 -31.13 -54.67 16.00
N SER A 43 -30.74 -55.88 15.60
CA SER A 43 -31.67 -56.85 15.01
C SER A 43 -32.08 -57.87 16.08
N GLY A 44 -33.39 -57.97 16.34
CA GLY A 44 -33.99 -58.95 17.25
C GLY A 44 -34.87 -59.92 16.48
N HIS A 45 -34.35 -61.08 16.09
CA HIS A 45 -35.16 -62.13 15.47
C HIS A 45 -35.79 -63.02 16.56
N HIS A 46 -37.07 -62.80 16.87
CA HIS A 46 -37.85 -63.70 17.72
C HIS A 46 -38.51 -64.78 16.87
N VAL A 47 -37.79 -65.87 16.63
CA VAL A 47 -38.35 -67.03 15.91
C VAL A 47 -38.94 -68.00 16.93
N GLU A 48 -40.28 -68.08 16.99
CA GLU A 48 -41.01 -69.04 17.82
C GLU A 48 -41.62 -70.12 16.92
N ILE A 49 -41.08 -71.33 16.99
CA ILE A 49 -41.53 -72.47 16.19
C ILE A 49 -42.36 -73.40 17.09
N LYS A 50 -43.66 -73.50 16.83
CA LYS A 50 -44.58 -74.41 17.53
C LYS A 50 -44.79 -75.68 16.70
N VAL A 51 -44.33 -76.82 17.21
CA VAL A 51 -44.50 -78.15 16.58
C VAL A 51 -45.76 -78.82 17.12
N GLY A 52 -46.77 -79.06 16.28
CA GLY A 52 -48.00 -79.78 16.62
C GLY A 52 -47.89 -81.31 16.43
N GLY A 53 -48.74 -82.08 17.13
CA GLY A 53 -48.80 -83.55 17.03
C GLY A 53 -48.16 -84.31 18.21
N THR A 54 -48.59 -85.56 18.40
CA THR A 54 -48.16 -86.49 19.48
C THR A 54 -47.26 -87.64 18.97
N SER A 55 -46.78 -87.58 17.73
CA SER A 55 -45.90 -88.61 17.16
C SER A 55 -44.49 -88.56 17.76
N MET A 56 -43.75 -89.68 17.68
CA MET A 56 -42.35 -89.74 18.13
C MET A 56 -41.44 -88.76 17.36
N LEU A 57 -41.74 -88.46 16.09
CA LEU A 57 -41.03 -87.44 15.32
C LEU A 57 -41.30 -86.02 15.85
N ALA A 58 -42.56 -85.72 16.19
CA ALA A 58 -42.93 -84.42 16.76
C ALA A 58 -42.27 -84.19 18.14
N SER A 59 -42.13 -85.25 18.96
CA SER A 59 -41.44 -85.14 20.25
C SER A 59 -39.93 -84.94 20.09
N PHE A 60 -39.30 -85.56 19.09
CA PHE A 60 -37.89 -85.32 18.75
C PHE A 60 -37.64 -83.90 18.25
N LEU A 61 -38.44 -83.42 17.28
CA LEU A 61 -38.35 -82.07 16.74
C LEU A 61 -38.60 -81.00 17.80
N ARG A 62 -39.54 -81.22 18.72
CA ARG A 62 -39.80 -80.30 19.84
C ARG A 62 -38.62 -80.23 20.81
N LYS A 63 -37.90 -81.34 21.03
CA LYS A 63 -36.68 -81.39 21.85
C LYS A 63 -35.48 -80.73 21.16
N THR A 64 -35.28 -80.96 19.87
CA THR A 64 -34.18 -80.34 19.13
C THR A 64 -34.40 -78.84 18.95
N ILE A 65 -35.60 -78.41 18.54
CA ILE A 65 -35.94 -77.00 18.33
C ILE A 65 -36.08 -76.24 19.66
N GLY A 66 -36.52 -76.91 20.74
CA GLY A 66 -36.54 -76.34 22.08
C GLY A 66 -35.15 -75.96 22.60
N ALA A 67 -34.09 -76.67 22.17
CA ALA A 67 -32.70 -76.34 22.48
C ALA A 67 -32.16 -75.14 21.67
N PHE A 68 -32.82 -74.78 20.57
CA PHE A 68 -32.46 -73.64 19.71
C PHE A 68 -33.34 -72.40 19.94
N LYS A 69 -33.95 -72.25 21.12
CA LYS A 69 -34.67 -71.04 21.53
C LYS A 69 -33.67 -69.91 21.83
N THR A 70 -32.90 -69.52 20.83
CA THR A 70 -31.78 -68.58 20.94
C THR A 70 -32.31 -67.17 20.77
N LYS A 71 -32.50 -66.44 21.87
CA LYS A 71 -32.63 -64.98 21.85
C LYS A 71 -31.25 -64.39 21.56
N SER A 72 -30.84 -64.30 20.30
CA SER A 72 -29.58 -63.64 19.95
C SER A 72 -29.84 -62.14 19.80
N ASN A 73 -29.48 -61.36 20.82
CA ASN A 73 -29.41 -59.91 20.67
C ASN A 73 -28.11 -59.58 19.95
N PHE A 74 -28.14 -59.46 18.62
CA PHE A 74 -26.98 -59.07 17.82
C PHE A 74 -26.94 -57.54 17.76
N THR A 75 -26.08 -56.93 18.59
CA THR A 75 -25.82 -55.49 18.56
C THR A 75 -24.51 -55.24 17.83
N MET A 76 -24.57 -54.87 16.56
CA MET A 76 -23.39 -54.40 15.83
C MET A 76 -23.36 -52.88 15.81
N THR A 77 -22.34 -52.31 16.45
CA THR A 77 -22.02 -50.88 16.38
C THR A 77 -20.98 -50.66 15.29
N SER A 78 -21.35 -49.99 14.21
CA SER A 78 -20.44 -49.57 13.15
C SER A 78 -20.22 -48.06 13.20
N ASN A 79 -18.96 -47.64 13.29
CA ASN A 79 -18.57 -46.24 13.43
C ASN A 79 -17.72 -45.82 12.22
N ASN A 80 -17.99 -44.65 11.65
CA ASN A 80 -17.25 -44.15 10.49
C ASN A 80 -15.99 -43.32 10.84
N LEU A 81 -15.51 -43.41 12.09
CA LEU A 81 -14.43 -42.58 12.63
C LEU A 81 -13.11 -42.72 11.85
N HIS A 82 -12.81 -43.93 11.37
CA HIS A 82 -11.60 -44.22 10.60
C HIS A 82 -11.62 -43.60 9.19
N CYS A 83 -12.81 -43.23 8.69
CA CYS A 83 -12.98 -42.61 7.37
C CYS A 83 -13.06 -41.08 7.46
N LEU A 84 -13.02 -40.49 8.65
CA LEU A 84 -13.09 -39.04 8.84
C LEU A 84 -11.69 -38.41 8.74
N PRO A 85 -11.53 -37.28 8.01
CA PRO A 85 -10.27 -36.57 7.94
C PRO A 85 -9.88 -36.01 9.33
N ASP A 86 -8.61 -36.13 9.69
CA ASP A 86 -8.05 -35.55 10.91
C ASP A 86 -7.47 -34.16 10.62
N PRO A 87 -8.14 -33.06 11.04
CA PRO A 87 -7.71 -31.71 10.71
C PRO A 87 -6.51 -31.33 11.58
N ARG A 88 -5.30 -31.37 11.00
CA ARG A 88 -4.08 -30.89 11.67
C ARG A 88 -3.95 -29.39 11.52
N ARG A 89 -3.93 -28.66 12.65
CA ARG A 89 -3.53 -27.25 12.67
C ARG A 89 -2.01 -27.17 12.62
N MET A 90 -1.50 -26.20 11.87
CA MET A 90 -0.12 -25.76 12.04
C MET A 90 0.08 -25.27 13.48
N THR A 91 1.19 -25.64 14.11
CA THR A 91 1.51 -25.19 15.47
C THR A 91 1.93 -23.71 15.45
N LEU A 92 1.76 -23.00 16.56
CA LEU A 92 2.16 -21.59 16.68
C LEU A 92 3.65 -21.38 16.34
N ILE A 93 4.49 -22.37 16.67
CA ILE A 93 5.92 -22.37 16.36
C ILE A 93 6.14 -22.36 14.84
N GLN A 94 5.42 -23.18 14.09
CA GLN A 94 5.54 -23.24 12.63
C GLN A 94 5.10 -21.94 11.94
N TYR A 95 4.06 -21.28 12.47
CA TYR A 95 3.68 -19.93 12.02
C TYR A 95 4.78 -18.91 12.29
N LEU A 96 5.40 -18.95 13.49
CA LEU A 96 6.50 -18.06 13.83
C LEU A 96 7.70 -18.24 12.89
N TRP A 97 8.12 -19.47 12.61
CA TRP A 97 9.22 -19.75 11.66
C TRP A 97 8.93 -19.23 10.25
N THR A 98 7.66 -19.22 9.84
CA THR A 98 7.25 -18.74 8.51
C THR A 98 7.25 -17.20 8.44
N ILE A 99 6.79 -16.53 9.49
CA ILE A 99 6.63 -15.07 9.53
C ILE A 99 7.95 -14.35 9.87
N LEU A 100 8.78 -14.94 10.73
CA LEU A 100 10.06 -14.38 11.19
C LEU A 100 10.98 -13.87 10.06
N PRO A 101 11.26 -14.64 8.98
CA PRO A 101 12.13 -14.16 7.91
C PRO A 101 11.54 -12.97 7.15
N VAL A 102 10.22 -12.92 6.95
CA VAL A 102 9.54 -11.79 6.29
C VAL A 102 9.68 -10.53 7.13
N VAL A 103 9.51 -10.64 8.45
CA VAL A 103 9.68 -9.53 9.38
C VAL A 103 11.15 -9.08 9.42
N ALA A 104 12.11 -10.01 9.44
CA ALA A 104 13.53 -9.68 9.38
C ALA A 104 13.90 -8.92 8.09
N LEU A 105 13.39 -9.35 6.93
CA LEU A 105 13.58 -8.66 5.65
C LEU A 105 12.96 -7.26 5.65
N PHE A 106 11.80 -7.10 6.29
CA PHE A 106 11.19 -5.79 6.43
C PHE A 106 12.05 -4.85 7.31
N ILE A 107 12.57 -5.36 8.43
CA ILE A 107 13.44 -4.60 9.33
C ILE A 107 14.73 -4.19 8.61
N THR A 108 15.37 -5.08 7.85
CA THR A 108 16.59 -4.74 7.11
C THR A 108 16.31 -3.70 6.02
N CYS A 109 15.18 -3.79 5.33
CA CYS A 109 14.82 -2.76 4.35
C CYS A 109 14.57 -1.38 5.00
N CYS A 110 13.97 -1.36 6.19
CA CYS A 110 13.83 -0.12 6.95
C CYS A 110 15.19 0.40 7.41
N SER A 111 16.08 -0.47 7.90
CA SER A 111 17.41 -0.09 8.37
C SER A 111 18.30 0.42 7.24
N GLU A 112 18.16 -0.05 6.00
CA GLU A 112 18.90 0.47 4.84
C GLU A 112 18.78 2.00 4.68
N VAL A 113 17.59 2.56 4.98
CA VAL A 113 17.37 4.01 4.92
C VAL A 113 18.26 4.73 5.92
N TYR A 114 18.38 4.21 7.13
CA TYR A 114 19.21 4.77 8.19
C TYR A 114 20.70 4.47 7.96
N CYS A 115 21.06 3.27 7.51
CA CYS A 115 22.44 2.90 7.18
C CYS A 115 23.04 3.81 6.10
N LYS A 116 22.25 4.19 5.08
CA LYS A 116 22.70 5.16 4.05
C LYS A 116 22.98 6.54 4.65
N ARG A 117 22.19 6.98 5.64
CA ARG A 117 22.44 8.24 6.37
C ARG A 117 23.71 8.15 7.21
N VAL A 118 23.86 7.07 7.97
CA VAL A 118 25.04 6.85 8.83
C VAL A 118 26.32 6.75 8.01
N ARG A 119 26.30 6.09 6.84
CA ARG A 119 27.46 6.03 5.94
C ARG A 119 27.96 7.41 5.53
N ARG A 120 27.04 8.36 5.31
CA ARG A 120 27.40 9.75 5.01
C ARG A 120 28.07 10.43 6.20
N VAL A 121 27.56 10.21 7.42
CA VAL A 121 28.15 10.76 8.66
C VAL A 121 29.56 10.21 8.88
N ILE A 122 29.74 8.89 8.70
CA ILE A 122 31.05 8.24 8.80
C ILE A 122 32.01 8.83 7.74
N ALA A 123 31.58 8.92 6.48
CA ALA A 123 32.41 9.50 5.42
C ALA A 123 32.77 10.98 5.69
N ALA A 124 31.85 11.76 6.24
CA ALA A 124 32.09 13.15 6.63
C ALA A 124 33.12 13.26 7.76
N PHE A 125 33.15 12.31 8.69
CA PHE A 125 34.12 12.24 9.77
C PHE A 125 35.53 11.91 9.27
N PHE A 126 35.66 10.91 8.39
CA PHE A 126 36.98 10.49 7.88
C PHE A 126 37.52 11.39 6.75
N PHE A 127 36.66 11.95 5.88
CA PHE A 127 37.05 12.71 4.69
C PHE A 127 36.33 14.07 4.59
N PRO A 128 36.54 15.00 5.54
CA PRO A 128 35.80 16.26 5.60
C PRO A 128 36.01 17.16 4.37
N LYS A 129 37.24 17.15 3.79
CA LYS A 129 37.56 17.96 2.60
C LYS A 129 36.73 17.56 1.37
N GLN A 130 36.50 16.26 1.17
CA GLN A 130 35.71 15.77 0.02
C GLN A 130 34.21 16.02 0.22
N GLU A 131 33.70 15.83 1.43
CA GLU A 131 32.28 16.07 1.72
C GLU A 131 31.92 17.56 1.63
N LYS A 132 32.82 18.47 2.02
CA LYS A 132 32.63 19.92 1.82
C LYS A 132 32.49 20.27 0.35
N LYS A 133 33.37 19.74 -0.52
CA LYS A 133 33.30 19.95 -1.98
C LYS A 133 31.97 19.44 -2.55
N ARG A 134 31.55 18.23 -2.17
CA ARG A 134 30.27 17.63 -2.60
C ARG A 134 29.06 18.45 -2.14
N THR A 135 29.09 18.94 -0.90
CA THR A 135 28.01 19.75 -0.32
C THR A 135 27.91 21.11 -1.02
N LEU A 136 29.04 21.77 -1.27
CA LEU A 136 29.08 23.02 -2.04
C LEU A 136 28.58 22.82 -3.46
N TYR A 137 28.97 21.72 -4.12
CA TYR A 137 28.45 21.37 -5.44
C TYR A 137 26.93 21.25 -5.46
N PHE A 138 26.35 20.45 -4.56
CA PHE A 138 24.88 20.29 -4.51
C PHE A 138 24.14 21.57 -4.12
N TYR A 139 24.74 22.38 -3.25
CA TYR A 139 24.20 23.69 -2.90
C TYR A 139 24.14 24.61 -4.12
N ASN A 140 25.27 24.74 -4.84
CA ASN A 140 25.37 25.54 -6.06
C ASN A 140 24.46 25.00 -7.17
N GLU A 141 24.37 23.68 -7.34
CA GLU A 141 23.47 23.06 -8.31
C GLU A 141 22.00 23.36 -7.99
N ARG A 142 21.62 23.31 -6.70
CA ARG A 142 20.25 23.64 -6.28
C ARG A 142 19.92 25.11 -6.51
N ILE A 143 20.88 26.01 -6.25
CA ILE A 143 20.72 27.44 -6.58
C ILE A 143 20.55 27.62 -8.09
N ARG A 144 21.44 27.03 -8.91
CA ARG A 144 21.35 27.10 -10.38
C ARG A 144 19.99 26.61 -10.89
N LYS A 145 19.48 25.49 -10.37
CA LYS A 145 18.15 24.97 -10.73
C LYS A 145 17.02 25.92 -10.35
N ARG A 146 17.12 26.60 -9.21
CA ARG A 146 16.14 27.62 -8.79
C ARG A 146 16.21 28.87 -9.67
N CYS A 147 17.40 29.38 -9.96
CA CYS A 147 17.59 30.51 -10.87
C CYS A 147 17.02 30.20 -12.27
N MET A 148 17.39 29.04 -12.82
CA MET A 148 16.87 28.58 -14.13
C MET A 148 15.35 28.43 -14.12
N TYR A 149 14.76 27.86 -13.06
CA TYR A 149 13.31 27.77 -12.93
C TYR A 149 12.66 29.15 -12.91
N ASN A 150 13.18 30.08 -12.11
CA ASN A 150 12.67 31.44 -12.02
C ASN A 150 12.79 32.17 -13.37
N GLU A 151 13.90 32.02 -14.08
CA GLU A 151 14.10 32.59 -15.42
C GLU A 151 13.08 32.05 -16.43
N ILE A 152 12.83 30.74 -16.43
CA ILE A 152 11.80 30.13 -17.26
C ILE A 152 10.42 30.70 -16.91
N GLN A 153 10.08 30.82 -15.63
CA GLN A 153 8.81 31.39 -15.20
C GLN A 153 8.67 32.87 -15.60
N ARG A 154 9.73 33.68 -15.44
CA ARG A 154 9.78 35.07 -15.93
C ARG A 154 9.49 35.13 -17.42
N SER A 155 10.13 34.27 -18.22
CA SER A 155 9.90 34.21 -19.67
C SER A 155 8.45 33.81 -20.02
N ARG A 156 7.84 32.89 -19.26
CA ARG A 156 6.45 32.46 -19.44
C ARG A 156 5.47 33.57 -19.11
N VAL A 157 5.67 34.27 -18.00
CA VAL A 157 4.86 35.42 -17.58
C VAL A 157 4.93 36.53 -18.62
N ARG A 158 6.10 36.83 -19.18
CA ARG A 158 6.24 37.82 -20.27
C ARG A 158 5.46 37.40 -21.52
N ARG A 159 5.52 36.12 -21.90
CA ARG A 159 4.77 35.59 -23.06
C ARG A 159 3.26 35.60 -22.81
N SER A 160 2.82 35.21 -21.62
CA SER A 160 1.40 35.22 -21.26
C SER A 160 0.87 36.65 -21.12
N ALA A 161 1.69 37.63 -20.72
CA ALA A 161 1.31 39.04 -20.71
C ALA A 161 1.11 39.61 -22.13
N ARG A 162 1.95 39.21 -23.11
CA ARG A 162 1.75 39.57 -24.52
C ARG A 162 0.46 39.00 -25.10
N LEU A 163 0.09 37.78 -24.69
CA LEU A 163 -1.22 37.16 -25.00
C LEU A 163 -2.34 37.65 -24.07
N GLY A 164 -1.97 38.36 -23.01
CA GLY A 164 -2.78 38.72 -21.85
C GLY A 164 -3.72 39.88 -22.10
N THR A 165 -3.63 40.56 -23.25
CA THR A 165 -4.70 41.46 -23.71
C THR A 165 -6.06 40.75 -23.71
N ILE A 166 -6.10 39.46 -24.07
CA ILE A 166 -7.33 38.65 -24.06
C ILE A 166 -7.77 38.32 -22.61
N MET A 167 -6.83 38.07 -21.71
CA MET A 167 -7.11 37.73 -20.30
C MET A 167 -7.51 38.98 -19.48
N VAL A 168 -6.92 40.13 -19.76
CA VAL A 168 -7.30 41.43 -19.18
C VAL A 168 -8.72 41.83 -19.60
N LEU A 169 -9.11 41.56 -20.86
CA LEU A 169 -10.49 41.75 -21.34
C LEU A 169 -11.48 40.83 -20.62
N TYR A 170 -11.12 39.57 -20.38
CA TYR A 170 -11.93 38.60 -19.65
C TYR A 170 -12.20 39.04 -18.19
N MET A 171 -11.17 39.57 -17.52
CA MET A 171 -11.20 40.03 -16.12
C MET A 171 -11.91 41.37 -15.92
N ARG A 172 -12.21 42.12 -17.00
CA ARG A 172 -12.95 43.40 -16.96
C ARG A 172 -14.47 43.20 -16.91
N SER A 173 -14.95 41.97 -17.06
CA SER A 173 -16.38 41.66 -16.98
C SER A 173 -16.80 41.27 -15.55
N PRO A 174 -17.77 41.98 -14.93
CA PRO A 174 -18.14 41.79 -13.51
C PRO A 174 -18.89 40.48 -13.23
N ILE A 175 -19.28 39.75 -14.28
CA ILE A 175 -20.02 38.48 -14.20
C ILE A 175 -19.03 37.31 -14.10
N LEU A 176 -17.96 37.30 -14.93
CA LEU A 176 -16.90 36.28 -14.84
C LEU A 176 -16.07 36.42 -13.58
N GLN A 177 -15.86 37.65 -13.10
CA GLN A 177 -15.14 37.89 -11.85
C GLN A 177 -15.83 37.27 -10.63
N ARG A 178 -17.16 37.07 -10.68
CA ARG A 178 -17.93 36.38 -9.63
C ARG A 178 -17.90 34.86 -9.74
N LEU A 179 -17.64 34.32 -10.92
CA LEU A 179 -17.66 32.87 -11.18
C LEU A 179 -16.27 32.23 -11.08
N ILE A 180 -15.20 33.02 -11.26
CA ILE A 180 -13.83 32.52 -11.33
C ILE A 180 -12.98 33.27 -10.31
N SER A 181 -12.57 32.54 -9.26
CA SER A 181 -11.59 33.04 -8.29
C SER A 181 -10.28 33.38 -9.00
N ARG A 182 -9.67 34.52 -8.63
CA ARG A 182 -8.37 34.93 -9.20
C ARG A 182 -7.32 33.92 -8.76
N ARG A 183 -6.31 33.74 -9.59
CA ARG A 183 -5.23 32.79 -9.35
C ARG A 183 -3.89 33.47 -9.58
N CYS A 184 -2.87 33.00 -8.85
CA CYS A 184 -1.51 33.46 -9.03
C CYS A 184 -1.04 33.20 -10.47
N LEU A 185 -0.47 34.21 -11.13
CA LEU A 185 0.01 34.10 -12.51
C LEU A 185 1.15 33.07 -12.71
N VAL A 186 1.90 32.79 -11.65
CA VAL A 186 3.09 31.90 -11.69
C VAL A 186 2.73 30.46 -11.32
N CYS A 187 2.13 30.24 -10.14
CA CYS A 187 1.83 28.89 -9.63
C CYS A 187 0.38 28.44 -9.85
N SER A 188 -0.52 29.32 -10.29
CA SER A 188 -1.97 29.05 -10.45
C SER A 188 -2.72 28.66 -9.17
N GLU A 189 -2.13 28.93 -8.00
CA GLU A 189 -2.78 28.84 -6.68
C GLU A 189 -3.92 29.85 -6.57
N PRO A 190 -5.06 29.54 -5.92
CA PRO A 190 -6.13 30.50 -5.67
C PRO A 190 -5.66 31.71 -4.84
N GLU A 191 -6.31 32.86 -5.06
CA GLU A 191 -6.09 34.10 -4.32
C GLU A 191 -6.36 33.91 -2.81
N THR A 192 -5.41 34.32 -1.98
CA THR A 192 -5.51 34.39 -0.52
C THR A 192 -5.52 35.85 -0.06
N GLU A 193 -5.88 36.13 1.19
CA GLU A 193 -5.89 37.50 1.75
C GLU A 193 -4.51 38.18 1.72
N GLU A 194 -3.43 37.40 1.75
CA GLU A 194 -2.03 37.88 1.69
C GLU A 194 -1.47 37.97 0.25
N SER A 195 -2.32 37.83 -0.77
CA SER A 195 -1.88 37.90 -2.15
C SER A 195 -1.53 39.34 -2.57
N PHE A 196 -0.51 39.46 -3.42
CA PHE A 196 -0.06 40.76 -3.91
C PHE A 196 -0.65 41.05 -5.29
N VAL A 197 -1.37 42.17 -5.40
CA VAL A 197 -1.90 42.68 -6.67
C VAL A 197 -0.98 43.77 -7.20
N CYS A 198 -0.66 43.72 -8.49
CA CYS A 198 0.17 44.75 -9.11
C CYS A 198 -0.46 46.16 -8.96
N PRO A 199 0.31 47.19 -8.56
CA PRO A 199 -0.20 48.55 -8.36
C PRO A 199 -0.42 49.33 -9.67
N SER A 200 0.01 48.80 -10.82
CA SER A 200 -0.14 49.48 -12.11
C SER A 200 -1.62 49.53 -12.53
N LYS A 201 -2.10 50.71 -12.96
CA LYS A 201 -3.51 50.97 -13.32
C LYS A 201 -4.04 50.10 -14.46
N GLU A 202 -3.14 49.51 -15.25
CA GLU A 202 -3.46 48.64 -16.38
C GLU A 202 -3.16 47.15 -16.12
N CYS A 203 -2.59 46.83 -14.95
CA CYS A 203 -2.16 45.48 -14.62
C CYS A 203 -2.97 44.91 -13.44
N PHE A 204 -3.89 43.98 -13.72
CA PHE A 204 -4.70 43.31 -12.71
C PHE A 204 -4.14 41.92 -12.32
N THR A 205 -2.82 41.72 -12.47
CA THR A 205 -2.19 40.44 -12.16
C THR A 205 -2.05 40.24 -10.65
N VAL A 206 -2.34 39.02 -10.20
CA VAL A 206 -2.23 38.60 -8.81
C VAL A 206 -1.06 37.63 -8.66
N TYR A 207 -0.29 37.79 -7.58
CA TYR A 207 0.81 36.93 -7.20
C TYR A 207 0.62 36.39 -5.78
N CYS A 208 1.03 35.13 -5.57
CA CYS A 208 1.20 34.58 -4.22
C CYS A 208 2.39 35.27 -3.53
N PRO A 209 2.42 35.40 -2.19
CA PRO A 209 3.51 36.11 -1.49
C PRO A 209 4.89 35.51 -1.80
N MET A 210 4.98 34.17 -1.80
CA MET A 210 6.20 33.45 -2.19
C MET A 210 6.63 33.75 -3.63
N CYS A 211 5.66 33.75 -4.55
CA CYS A 211 5.87 33.96 -5.97
C CYS A 211 6.30 35.41 -6.27
N TRP A 212 5.77 36.37 -5.52
CA TRP A 212 6.15 37.77 -5.63
C TRP A 212 7.61 37.98 -5.20
N GLN A 213 8.01 37.34 -4.10
CA GLN A 213 9.39 37.38 -3.61
C GLN A 213 10.36 36.66 -4.57
N ASP A 214 9.99 35.49 -5.10
CA ASP A 214 10.82 34.76 -6.09
C ASP A 214 10.98 35.52 -7.43
N MET A 215 10.11 36.49 -7.69
CA MET A 215 10.13 37.37 -8.86
C MET A 215 10.80 38.73 -8.55
N ASP A 216 11.63 38.80 -7.50
CA ASP A 216 12.36 40.00 -7.07
C ASP A 216 11.44 41.19 -6.81
N CYS A 217 10.20 40.93 -6.34
CA CYS A 217 9.17 41.94 -6.14
C CYS A 217 8.90 42.79 -7.40
N PHE A 218 9.05 42.18 -8.58
CA PHE A 218 8.91 42.85 -9.86
C PHE A 218 7.82 42.20 -10.73
N CYS A 219 6.94 43.02 -11.30
CA CYS A 219 5.86 42.54 -12.14
C CYS A 219 6.27 42.42 -13.61
N TYR A 220 6.83 41.27 -13.99
CA TYR A 220 7.23 40.96 -15.36
C TYR A 220 6.09 40.92 -16.41
N ALA A 221 4.85 41.17 -15.99
CA ALA A 221 3.71 41.26 -16.90
C ALA A 221 3.51 42.68 -17.46
N CYS A 222 3.76 43.73 -16.68
CA CYS A 222 3.48 45.11 -17.09
C CYS A 222 4.73 45.99 -17.29
N THR A 223 5.86 45.67 -16.66
CA THR A 223 7.06 46.49 -16.79
C THR A 223 7.83 46.17 -18.07
N PRO A 224 8.28 47.20 -18.81
CA PRO A 224 9.02 47.01 -20.05
C PRO A 224 10.42 46.42 -19.77
N PHE A 225 10.88 45.57 -20.69
CA PHE A 225 12.16 44.84 -20.59
C PHE A 225 13.40 45.72 -20.35
N SER A 226 13.32 47.01 -20.71
CA SER A 226 14.41 47.98 -20.59
C SER A 226 14.88 48.26 -19.16
N GLU A 227 14.00 48.19 -18.14
CA GLU A 227 14.38 48.47 -16.74
C GLU A 227 15.01 47.27 -16.03
N TYR A 228 14.82 46.05 -16.54
CA TYR A 228 15.35 44.83 -15.95
C TYR A 228 16.83 44.61 -16.31
N VAL A 229 17.20 44.87 -17.56
CA VAL A 229 18.57 44.65 -18.06
C VAL A 229 19.59 45.59 -17.40
N SER A 230 19.17 46.78 -16.99
CA SER A 230 20.03 47.75 -16.30
C SER A 230 20.46 47.33 -14.89
N GLY A 231 19.84 46.30 -14.28
CA GLY A 231 20.17 45.83 -12.92
C GLY A 231 21.08 44.60 -12.84
N GLU A 232 21.15 43.77 -13.90
CA GLU A 232 21.92 42.51 -13.89
C GLU A 232 23.29 42.64 -14.58
N SER A 233 23.54 43.69 -15.38
CA SER A 233 24.77 43.82 -16.17
C SER A 233 26.01 44.28 -15.40
N GLU A 234 25.93 44.54 -14.10
CA GLU A 234 27.06 45.07 -13.30
C GLU A 234 27.81 44.01 -12.45
N SER A 235 27.42 42.73 -12.46
CA SER A 235 28.00 41.73 -11.51
C SER A 235 28.80 40.58 -12.12
N GLU A 236 29.19 40.62 -13.39
CA GLU A 236 30.07 39.60 -14.00
C GLU A 236 31.41 40.19 -14.46
N SER A 237 32.21 40.68 -13.52
CA SER A 237 33.63 40.93 -13.76
C SER A 237 34.47 40.71 -12.49
N GLU A 238 35.11 39.55 -12.39
CA GLU A 238 36.35 39.28 -11.62
C GLU A 238 36.72 37.80 -11.87
N SER A 239 37.67 37.50 -12.76
CA SER A 239 39.13 37.49 -12.55
C SER A 239 39.63 36.09 -12.17
N ASP A 240 39.93 35.27 -13.19
CA ASP A 240 40.80 34.11 -13.04
C ASP A 240 42.25 34.63 -13.10
N SER A 241 42.90 34.70 -11.94
CA SER A 241 44.35 34.85 -11.80
C SER A 241 44.89 33.67 -11.00
N GLU A 242 45.91 33.05 -11.60
CA GLU A 242 46.79 31.94 -11.21
C GLU A 242 47.17 31.86 -9.72
N GLU A 243 47.40 30.64 -9.21
CA GLU A 243 48.75 30.32 -8.70
C GLU A 243 49.05 28.80 -8.72
N SER A 244 50.29 28.54 -9.12
CA SER A 244 51.04 27.29 -9.34
C SER A 244 51.24 26.40 -8.12
#